data_AF-A0A848FL99-F1
#
_entry.id   AF-A0A848FL99-F1
#
_cell.length_a   1.000
_cell.length_b   1.000
_cell.length_c   1.000
_cell.angle_alpha   90.00
_cell.angle_beta   90.00
_cell.angle_gamma   90.00
#
_symmetry.space_group_name_H-M   'P 1'
#
loop_
_entity.id
_entity.type
_entity.pdbx_description
1 polymer ?
#
loop_
_entity_poly.entity_id
_entity_poly.type
_entity_poly.pdbx_seq_one_letter_code
_entity_poly.pdbx_strand_id
1 'polypeptide(L)'
;MPMLKKGLSLVTNLVRERFGTPHKLRPFLDENARKLQVSLDAVPGPIAAASMPRWHEWGEALRSGSVAFKAGELLGWRTQRNFGYHSYRVVLPELARFGSCIRLPDWRCDIQDVEGLQASKAELARYDSLDALALQGSPQLVDEISSARLNTLLARREIRTLRRQQSSDHFARFLWDGRVFLINSGASRQFAAARLVAARLGQKVPLCGELRVYSIEPPAVNNLRRDFELFAVSCRDVVANVRFHEALRGSRIPYLSKRMPAPGTDAEVIFLPRADRRSMAAAAELRAAGYPDVGKLLSALLLRQHMNSVRLGQGPQAEAA
;
A
#
# COMPACT_ATOMS: atom_id res chain seq x y z
N MET A 1 19.15 34.86 38.57
CA MET A 1 17.86 34.14 38.47
C MET A 1 17.58 33.35 37.16
N PRO A 2 18.07 33.71 35.95
CA PRO A 2 17.75 32.95 34.72
C PRO A 2 18.51 31.61 34.59
N MET A 3 19.68 31.47 35.24
CA MET A 3 20.47 30.23 35.21
C MET A 3 19.87 29.10 36.07
N LEU A 4 19.24 29.42 37.21
CA LEU A 4 18.54 28.41 38.03
C LEU A 4 17.32 27.83 37.30
N LYS A 5 16.56 28.63 36.53
CA LYS A 5 15.42 28.13 35.73
C LYS A 5 15.86 27.18 34.61
N LYS A 6 17.00 27.45 33.96
CA LYS A 6 17.60 26.55 32.95
C LYS A 6 18.15 25.26 33.56
N GLY A 7 18.79 25.34 34.74
CA GLY A 7 19.26 24.15 35.46
C GLY A 7 18.11 23.25 35.93
N LEU A 8 17.04 23.84 36.46
CA LEU A 8 15.87 23.11 36.93
C LEU A 8 15.10 22.45 35.77
N SER A 9 14.99 23.12 34.61
CA SER A 9 14.37 22.55 33.41
C SER A 9 15.20 21.41 32.81
N LEU A 10 16.54 21.52 32.82
CA LEU A 10 17.45 20.44 32.42
C LEU A 10 17.29 19.21 33.30
N VAL A 11 17.26 19.37 34.62
CA VAL A 11 17.10 18.26 35.57
C VAL A 11 15.71 17.62 35.44
N THR A 12 14.65 18.41 35.33
CA THR A 12 13.30 17.88 35.13
C THR A 12 13.13 17.19 33.77
N ASN A 13 13.76 17.68 32.71
CA ASN A 13 13.75 17.03 31.40
C ASN A 13 14.55 15.73 31.40
N LEU A 14 15.69 15.69 32.09
CA LEU A 14 16.49 14.47 32.27
C LEU A 14 15.73 13.40 33.07
N VAL A 15 15.04 13.83 34.13
CA VAL A 15 14.17 12.96 34.95
C VAL A 15 13.00 12.44 34.11
N ARG A 16 12.32 13.32 33.36
CA ARG A 16 11.22 12.94 32.44
C ARG A 16 11.68 11.93 31.37
N GLU A 17 12.85 12.13 30.76
CA GLU A 17 13.44 11.16 29.83
C GLU A 17 13.74 9.81 30.50
N ARG A 18 14.29 9.84 31.73
CA ARG A 18 14.61 8.62 32.49
C ARG A 18 13.35 7.85 32.91
N PHE A 19 12.26 8.56 33.17
CA PHE A 19 10.94 8.02 33.54
C PHE A 19 9.98 7.81 32.35
N GLY A 20 10.48 7.92 31.10
CA GLY A 20 9.76 7.46 29.91
C GLY A 20 8.88 8.49 29.21
N THR A 21 9.02 9.78 29.51
CA THR A 21 8.44 10.87 28.71
C THR A 21 9.50 11.35 27.72
N PRO A 22 9.31 11.17 26.41
CA PRO A 22 10.32 11.48 25.40
C PRO A 22 10.35 13.00 25.11
N HIS A 23 10.85 13.78 26.08
CA HIS A 23 10.82 15.25 26.02
C HIS A 23 11.61 15.83 24.83
N LYS A 24 12.63 15.13 24.33
CA LYS A 24 13.36 15.52 23.10
C LYS A 24 12.66 15.10 21.81
N LEU A 25 11.72 14.16 21.86
CA LEU A 25 11.05 13.67 20.65
C LEU A 25 10.09 14.72 20.11
N ARG A 26 9.28 15.37 20.94
CA ARG A 26 8.30 16.36 20.46
C ARG A 26 8.94 17.57 19.74
N PRO A 27 9.93 18.29 20.31
CA PRO A 27 10.61 19.36 19.60
C PRO A 27 11.25 18.88 18.29
N PHE A 28 11.84 17.67 18.30
CA PHE A 28 12.41 17.08 17.10
C PHE A 28 11.35 16.81 16.01
N LEU A 29 10.18 16.27 16.39
CA LEU A 29 9.09 16.00 15.46
C LEU A 29 8.54 17.29 14.85
N ASP A 30 8.40 18.35 15.65
CA ASP A 30 7.93 19.66 15.19
C ASP A 30 8.92 20.30 14.19
N GLU A 31 10.22 20.26 14.51
CA GLU A 31 11.29 20.80 13.64
C GLU A 31 11.42 20.03 12.30
N ASN A 32 11.10 18.74 12.29
CA ASN A 32 11.30 17.85 11.13
C ASN A 32 9.99 17.42 10.45
N ALA A 33 8.84 17.99 10.84
CA ALA A 33 7.54 17.58 10.35
C ALA A 33 7.46 17.54 8.82
N ARG A 34 7.94 18.58 8.13
CA ARG A 34 7.93 18.66 6.65
C ARG A 34 8.76 17.57 5.95
N LYS A 35 9.74 17.00 6.65
CA LYS A 35 10.67 15.99 6.11
C LYS A 35 10.21 14.56 6.40
N LEU A 36 9.54 14.39 7.55
CA LEU A 36 9.20 13.10 8.12
C LEU A 36 7.72 12.72 8.00
N GLN A 37 6.81 13.69 7.83
CA GLN A 37 5.40 13.38 7.60
C GLN A 37 5.19 12.89 6.16
N VAL A 38 4.22 11.99 6.01
CA VAL A 38 3.75 11.48 4.71
C VAL A 38 2.25 11.66 4.62
N SER A 39 1.72 11.74 3.40
CA SER A 39 0.28 11.56 3.21
C SER A 39 -0.01 10.08 2.93
N LEU A 40 -1.04 9.53 3.57
CA LEU A 40 -1.55 8.18 3.32
C LEU A 40 -2.87 8.22 2.55
N ASP A 41 -3.15 9.30 1.82
CA ASP A 41 -4.45 9.54 1.18
C ASP A 41 -4.96 8.32 0.41
N ALA A 42 -6.16 7.90 0.80
CA ALA A 42 -6.81 6.71 0.30
C ALA A 42 -7.70 7.01 -0.92
N VAL A 43 -7.25 7.94 -1.78
CA VAL A 43 -7.93 8.33 -3.02
C VAL A 43 -7.76 7.20 -4.04
N PRO A 44 -8.78 6.86 -4.86
CA PRO A 44 -8.61 5.94 -5.97
C PRO A 44 -7.46 6.44 -6.83
N GLY A 45 -6.36 5.68 -6.84
CA GLY A 45 -5.19 6.01 -7.65
C GLY A 45 -5.52 5.95 -9.14
N PRO A 46 -4.59 6.42 -10.00
CA PRO A 46 -4.76 6.44 -11.45
C PRO A 46 -5.06 5.04 -12.00
N ILE A 47 -5.40 4.95 -13.29
CA ILE A 47 -5.66 3.68 -13.99
C ILE A 47 -4.46 2.70 -13.99
N ALA A 48 -3.30 3.11 -13.45
CA ALA A 48 -2.10 2.30 -13.35
C ALA A 48 -2.18 1.32 -12.17
N ALA A 49 -2.20 0.02 -12.45
CA ALA A 49 -2.13 -1.03 -11.43
C ALA A 49 -0.89 -0.91 -10.53
N ALA A 50 0.23 -0.41 -11.07
CA ALA A 50 1.47 -0.18 -10.31
C ALA A 50 1.35 0.90 -9.22
N SER A 51 0.34 1.77 -9.30
CA SER A 51 0.05 2.75 -8.27
C SER A 51 -0.71 2.17 -7.09
N MET A 52 -1.20 0.93 -7.19
CA MET A 52 -1.91 0.27 -6.10
C MET A 52 -0.93 -0.21 -5.02
N PRO A 53 -1.12 0.20 -3.75
CA PRO A 53 -0.32 -0.32 -2.65
C PRO A 53 -0.45 -1.84 -2.55
N ARG A 54 0.69 -2.52 -2.63
CA ARG A 54 0.77 -3.99 -2.61
C ARG A 54 0.73 -4.56 -1.20
N TRP A 55 -0.37 -4.29 -0.50
CA TRP A 55 -0.58 -4.76 0.86
C TRP A 55 -0.45 -6.28 0.98
N HIS A 56 -0.90 -7.03 -0.03
CA HIS A 56 -0.78 -8.47 -0.07
C HIS A 56 0.68 -8.99 -0.03
N GLU A 57 1.64 -8.20 -0.54
CA GLU A 57 3.07 -8.54 -0.53
C GLU A 57 3.80 -8.02 0.72
N TRP A 58 3.13 -7.23 1.58
CA TRP A 58 3.80 -6.51 2.67
C TRP A 58 4.54 -7.50 3.59
N GLY A 59 3.93 -8.64 3.87
CA GLY A 59 4.47 -9.70 4.71
C GLY A 59 5.62 -10.52 4.14
N GLU A 60 5.88 -10.42 2.83
CA GLU A 60 6.72 -11.38 2.12
C GLU A 60 8.21 -11.26 2.48
N ALA A 61 8.94 -12.33 2.19
CA ALA A 61 10.39 -12.36 2.32
C ALA A 61 11.00 -11.33 1.36
N LEU A 62 11.94 -10.53 1.86
CA LEU A 62 12.59 -9.49 1.08
C LEU A 62 14.10 -9.70 1.09
N ARG A 63 14.71 -9.57 -0.08
CA ARG A 63 16.17 -9.47 -0.22
C ARG A 63 16.54 -8.06 -0.61
N SER A 64 17.33 -7.38 0.22
CA SER A 64 17.87 -6.06 -0.04
C SER A 64 19.39 -6.10 0.08
N GLY A 65 20.08 -6.10 -1.07
CA GLY A 65 21.53 -6.31 -1.13
C GLY A 65 21.94 -7.65 -0.51
N SER A 66 22.88 -7.61 0.44
CA SER A 66 23.35 -8.79 1.20
C SER A 66 22.42 -9.18 2.36
N VAL A 67 21.40 -8.37 2.66
CA VAL A 67 20.50 -8.61 3.79
C VAL A 67 19.22 -9.31 3.31
N ALA A 68 18.98 -10.50 3.85
CA ALA A 68 17.73 -11.23 3.67
C ALA A 68 16.85 -11.11 4.91
N PHE A 69 15.55 -10.92 4.67
CA PHE A 69 14.48 -10.98 5.65
C PHE A 69 13.56 -12.14 5.29
N LYS A 70 13.23 -12.97 6.28
CA LYS A 70 12.18 -13.98 6.16
C LYS A 70 10.79 -13.32 6.11
N ALA A 71 9.78 -14.05 5.65
CA ALA A 71 8.40 -13.57 5.71
C ALA A 71 8.03 -13.19 7.14
N GLY A 72 7.41 -12.01 7.31
CA GLY A 72 7.05 -11.42 8.60
C GLY A 72 8.22 -10.99 9.48
N GLU A 73 9.48 -11.09 9.03
CA GLU A 73 10.64 -10.68 9.82
C GLU A 73 10.79 -9.16 9.84
N LEU A 74 10.97 -8.63 11.04
CA LEU A 74 11.15 -7.21 11.34
C LEU A 74 12.46 -6.99 12.07
N LEU A 75 13.07 -5.82 11.82
CA LEU A 75 14.17 -5.30 12.62
C LEU A 75 13.63 -4.27 13.61
N GLY A 76 14.21 -4.23 14.81
CA GLY A 76 13.94 -3.15 15.72
C GLY A 76 14.91 -3.09 16.87
N TRP A 77 14.52 -2.35 17.90
CA TRP A 77 15.34 -2.09 19.08
C TRP A 77 14.50 -2.31 20.33
N ARG A 78 15.12 -2.86 21.38
CA ARG A 78 14.49 -3.01 22.70
C ARG A 78 15.54 -3.07 23.80
N THR A 79 15.10 -2.88 25.03
CA THR A 79 15.92 -3.15 26.22
C THR A 79 15.81 -4.64 26.56
N GLN A 80 16.93 -5.32 26.72
CA GLN A 80 16.99 -6.71 27.22
C GLN A 80 17.08 -6.78 28.74
N ARG A 81 16.94 -7.99 29.30
CA ARG A 81 16.99 -8.26 30.75
C ARG A 81 18.24 -7.68 31.45
N ASN A 82 19.35 -7.55 30.74
CA ASN A 82 20.61 -7.00 31.27
C ASN A 82 20.69 -5.46 31.14
N PHE A 83 19.55 -4.77 30.95
CA PHE A 83 19.46 -3.32 30.71
C PHE A 83 20.20 -2.79 29.47
N GLY A 84 20.80 -3.69 28.68
CA GLY A 84 21.38 -3.38 27.38
C GLY A 84 20.29 -3.04 26.35
N TYR A 85 20.54 -2.01 25.54
CA TYR A 85 19.63 -1.59 24.47
C TYR A 85 20.31 -1.85 23.13
N HIS A 86 19.77 -2.79 22.36
CA HIS A 86 20.40 -3.27 21.13
C HIS A 86 19.37 -3.61 20.06
N SER A 87 19.85 -3.78 18.83
CA SER A 87 19.03 -4.23 17.72
C SER A 87 18.64 -5.69 17.90
N TYR A 88 17.47 -6.06 17.40
CA TYR A 88 16.99 -7.44 17.36
C TYR A 88 16.11 -7.67 16.14
N ARG A 89 16.02 -8.93 15.72
CA ARG A 89 15.06 -9.39 14.72
C ARG A 89 13.97 -10.19 15.38
N VAL A 90 12.75 -10.07 14.85
CA VAL A 90 11.59 -10.85 15.29
C VAL A 90 10.75 -11.21 14.07
N VAL A 91 10.18 -12.41 14.07
CA VAL A 91 9.19 -12.82 13.08
C VAL A 91 7.82 -12.62 13.68
N LEU A 92 6.97 -11.84 13.00
CA LEU A 92 5.55 -11.70 13.34
C LEU A 92 4.73 -12.61 12.41
N PRO A 93 4.15 -13.74 12.91
CA PRO A 93 3.36 -14.66 12.10
C PRO A 93 2.14 -14.02 11.42
N GLU A 94 1.60 -12.97 12.03
CA GLU A 94 0.50 -12.15 11.53
C GLU A 94 0.94 -11.40 10.28
N LEU A 95 2.14 -10.80 10.34
CA LEU A 95 2.69 -10.07 9.22
C LEU A 95 3.08 -11.04 8.08
N ALA A 96 3.63 -12.21 8.40
CA ALA A 96 3.95 -13.23 7.40
C ALA A 96 2.71 -13.71 6.61
N ARG A 97 1.52 -13.65 7.22
CA ARG A 97 0.22 -14.01 6.63
C ARG A 97 -0.65 -12.78 6.40
N PHE A 98 -0.05 -11.62 6.17
CA PHE A 98 -0.79 -10.37 6.06
C PHE A 98 -1.68 -10.31 4.81
N GLY A 99 -1.20 -10.90 3.72
CA GLY A 99 -1.85 -10.92 2.43
C GLY A 99 -2.19 -12.31 1.95
N SER A 100 -3.22 -12.40 1.10
CA SER A 100 -3.55 -13.61 0.37
C SER A 100 -3.93 -13.31 -1.08
N CYS A 101 -3.84 -14.36 -1.91
CA CYS A 101 -4.19 -14.32 -3.32
C CYS A 101 -4.99 -15.57 -3.69
N ILE A 102 -6.21 -15.36 -4.16
CA ILE A 102 -7.06 -16.40 -4.76
C ILE A 102 -6.94 -16.29 -6.28
N ARG A 103 -6.76 -17.43 -6.94
CA ARG A 103 -6.71 -17.52 -8.41
C ARG A 103 -7.99 -18.18 -8.91
N LEU A 104 -8.69 -17.49 -9.79
CA LEU A 104 -9.90 -17.96 -10.44
C LEU A 104 -9.58 -18.18 -11.93
N PRO A 105 -9.40 -19.43 -12.38
CA PRO A 105 -9.21 -19.73 -13.79
C PRO A 105 -10.51 -19.44 -14.56
N ASP A 106 -10.38 -19.17 -15.86
CA ASP A 106 -11.51 -18.99 -16.79
C ASP A 106 -12.55 -17.94 -16.35
N TRP A 107 -12.09 -16.92 -15.61
CA TRP A 107 -12.94 -15.80 -15.21
C TRP A 107 -13.32 -14.97 -16.44
N ARG A 108 -14.59 -14.60 -16.52
CA ARG A 108 -15.17 -13.87 -17.64
C ARG A 108 -15.63 -12.50 -17.20
N CYS A 109 -15.41 -11.52 -18.05
CA CYS A 109 -15.94 -10.17 -17.90
C CYS A 109 -16.17 -9.52 -19.26
N ASP A 110 -16.86 -8.40 -19.29
CA ASP A 110 -16.89 -7.52 -20.45
C ASP A 110 -15.65 -6.61 -20.47
N ILE A 111 -15.24 -6.14 -21.65
CA ILE A 111 -14.15 -5.17 -21.78
C ILE A 111 -14.41 -3.88 -20.99
N GLN A 112 -15.68 -3.50 -20.79
CA GLN A 112 -16.06 -2.32 -20.01
C GLN A 112 -15.76 -2.47 -18.51
N ASP A 113 -15.74 -3.71 -18.00
CA ASP A 113 -15.52 -4.01 -16.58
C ASP A 113 -14.06 -3.81 -16.15
N VAL A 114 -13.14 -3.67 -17.11
CA VAL A 114 -11.75 -3.33 -16.85
C VAL A 114 -11.62 -1.83 -16.67
N GLU A 115 -11.09 -1.42 -15.53
CA GLU A 115 -10.98 -0.02 -15.11
C GLU A 115 -9.53 0.47 -15.06
N GLY A 116 -8.57 -0.45 -15.06
CA GLY A 116 -7.15 -0.12 -15.04
C GLY A 116 -6.28 -1.12 -15.78
N LEU A 117 -5.02 -0.74 -15.96
CA LEU A 117 -4.03 -1.48 -16.73
C LEU A 117 -2.69 -1.52 -16.00
N GLN A 118 -1.91 -2.57 -16.23
CA GLN A 118 -0.47 -2.56 -15.97
C GLN A 118 0.24 -2.35 -17.31
N ALA A 119 0.88 -1.20 -17.50
CA ALA A 119 1.64 -0.94 -18.72
C ALA A 119 3.14 -1.07 -18.47
N SER A 120 3.83 -1.71 -19.41
CA SER A 120 5.30 -1.68 -19.52
C SER A 120 5.81 -0.51 -20.38
N LYS A 121 4.94 0.20 -21.12
CA LYS A 121 5.33 1.22 -22.12
C LYS A 121 4.51 2.52 -22.14
N ALA A 122 3.35 2.57 -21.49
CA ALA A 122 2.52 3.77 -21.43
C ALA A 122 2.63 4.41 -20.05
N GLU A 123 2.77 5.74 -19.99
CA GLU A 123 2.75 6.50 -18.74
C GLU A 123 1.30 6.64 -18.22
N LEU A 124 0.74 5.52 -17.75
CA LEU A 124 -0.65 5.42 -17.28
C LEU A 124 -0.98 6.38 -16.12
N ALA A 125 0.02 6.76 -15.33
CA ALA A 125 -0.15 7.66 -14.20
C ALA A 125 -0.59 9.08 -14.59
N ARG A 126 -0.53 9.44 -15.88
CA ARG A 126 -0.98 10.75 -16.40
C ARG A 126 -2.49 10.82 -16.68
N TYR A 127 -3.20 9.70 -16.60
CA TYR A 127 -4.61 9.62 -17.01
C TYR A 127 -5.50 9.14 -15.86
N ASP A 128 -6.62 9.82 -15.66
CA ASP A 128 -7.59 9.48 -14.62
C ASP A 128 -8.55 8.36 -15.04
N SER A 129 -8.67 8.10 -16.35
CA SER A 129 -9.54 7.05 -16.89
C SER A 129 -9.00 6.43 -18.18
N LEU A 130 -9.49 5.24 -18.51
CA LEU A 130 -9.17 4.58 -19.78
C LEU A 130 -9.72 5.35 -20.98
N ASP A 131 -10.84 6.05 -20.82
CA ASP A 131 -11.41 6.87 -21.87
C ASP A 131 -10.54 8.10 -22.15
N ALA A 132 -9.99 8.72 -21.10
CA ALA A 132 -9.00 9.79 -21.24
C ALA A 132 -7.74 9.29 -21.95
N LEU A 133 -7.25 8.09 -21.60
CA LEU A 133 -6.13 7.46 -22.29
C LEU A 133 -6.43 7.24 -23.79
N ALA A 134 -7.65 6.81 -24.13
CA ALA A 134 -8.05 6.60 -25.52
C ALA A 134 -8.14 7.93 -26.30
N LEU A 135 -8.84 8.92 -25.76
CA LEU A 135 -9.11 10.20 -26.44
C LEU A 135 -7.86 11.09 -26.54
N GLN A 136 -7.05 11.15 -25.48
CA GLN A 136 -5.89 12.06 -25.42
C GLN A 136 -4.60 11.34 -25.80
N GLY A 137 -4.44 10.08 -25.38
CA GLY A 137 -3.21 9.32 -25.59
C GLY A 137 -3.12 8.66 -26.96
N SER A 138 -4.24 8.47 -27.66
CA SER A 138 -4.28 7.85 -29.01
C SER A 138 -5.55 8.21 -29.79
N PRO A 139 -5.80 9.50 -30.08
CA PRO A 139 -7.01 9.94 -30.80
C PRO A 139 -7.17 9.26 -32.15
N GLN A 140 -6.07 8.92 -32.84
CA GLN A 140 -6.11 8.24 -34.14
C GLN A 140 -6.66 6.81 -34.06
N LEU A 141 -6.79 6.21 -32.87
CA LEU A 141 -7.38 4.88 -32.72
C LEU A 141 -8.90 4.90 -32.60
N VAL A 142 -9.48 6.07 -32.30
CA VAL A 142 -10.91 6.29 -32.02
C VAL A 142 -11.53 7.36 -32.93
N ASP A 143 -10.83 7.67 -34.02
CA ASP A 143 -11.26 8.56 -35.10
C ASP A 143 -12.51 8.05 -35.82
N GLU A 144 -12.60 6.73 -35.98
CA GLU A 144 -13.75 6.04 -36.55
C GLU A 144 -14.41 5.13 -35.51
N ILE A 145 -15.71 5.31 -35.30
CA ILE A 145 -16.53 4.43 -34.44
C ILE A 145 -17.28 3.44 -35.33
N SER A 146 -16.69 2.28 -35.58
CA SER A 146 -17.31 1.21 -36.39
C SER A 146 -16.95 -0.18 -35.89
N SER A 147 -17.79 -1.18 -36.17
CA SER A 147 -17.53 -2.57 -35.81
C SER A 147 -16.27 -3.13 -36.49
N ALA A 148 -15.97 -2.67 -37.72
CA ALA A 148 -14.74 -3.04 -38.43
C ALA A 148 -13.49 -2.52 -37.70
N ARG A 149 -13.55 -1.27 -37.22
CA ARG A 149 -12.48 -0.68 -36.40
C ARG A 149 -12.30 -1.43 -35.09
N LEU A 150 -13.41 -1.74 -34.41
CA LEU A 150 -13.39 -2.53 -33.17
C LEU A 150 -12.72 -3.89 -33.38
N ASN A 151 -13.09 -4.62 -34.43
CA ASN A 151 -12.48 -5.91 -34.76
C ASN A 151 -10.97 -5.80 -35.02
N THR A 152 -10.53 -4.72 -35.66
CA THR A 152 -9.10 -4.44 -35.90
C THR A 152 -8.35 -4.19 -34.59
N LEU A 153 -8.93 -3.42 -33.67
CA LEU A 153 -8.34 -3.17 -32.35
C LEU A 153 -8.24 -4.46 -31.54
N LEU A 154 -9.29 -5.27 -31.52
CA LEU A 154 -9.34 -6.56 -30.83
C LEU A 154 -8.45 -7.64 -31.48
N ALA A 155 -8.03 -7.44 -32.74
CA ALA A 155 -7.20 -8.39 -33.46
C ALA A 155 -5.74 -8.45 -32.98
N ARG A 156 -5.29 -7.47 -32.17
CA ARG A 156 -3.93 -7.42 -31.62
C ARG A 156 -3.62 -8.60 -30.70
N ARG A 157 -2.40 -9.12 -30.83
CA ARG A 157 -1.94 -10.32 -30.13
C ARG A 157 -2.10 -10.20 -28.62
N GLU A 158 -1.77 -9.04 -28.05
CA GLU A 158 -1.76 -8.74 -26.62
C GLU A 158 -3.17 -8.64 -26.00
N ILE A 159 -4.21 -8.51 -26.82
CA ILE A 159 -5.62 -8.58 -26.40
C ILE A 159 -6.15 -10.00 -26.63
N ARG A 160 -5.70 -10.67 -27.70
CA ARG A 160 -6.02 -12.07 -27.98
C ARG A 160 -5.38 -13.06 -27.00
N THR A 161 -4.22 -12.74 -26.41
CA THR A 161 -3.48 -13.63 -25.49
C THR A 161 -4.15 -13.84 -24.15
N LEU A 162 -5.15 -13.02 -23.78
CA LEU A 162 -6.03 -13.29 -22.64
C LEU A 162 -6.71 -14.66 -22.75
N ARG A 163 -6.97 -15.11 -23.97
CA ARG A 163 -7.64 -16.40 -24.25
C ARG A 163 -6.70 -17.61 -24.21
N ARG A 164 -5.40 -17.45 -23.92
CA ARG A 164 -4.41 -18.54 -23.94
C ARG A 164 -3.98 -18.91 -22.51
N GLN A 165 -4.10 -20.18 -22.15
CA GLN A 165 -3.76 -20.74 -20.83
C GLN A 165 -2.30 -20.53 -20.35
N GLN A 166 -1.38 -20.09 -21.23
CA GLN A 166 0.05 -19.92 -20.92
C GLN A 166 0.56 -18.49 -21.11
N SER A 167 -0.33 -17.49 -21.14
CA SER A 167 0.11 -16.09 -21.15
C SER A 167 0.46 -15.64 -19.73
N SER A 168 1.42 -14.71 -19.61
CA SER A 168 1.64 -13.96 -18.36
C SER A 168 0.51 -12.96 -18.09
N ASP A 169 -0.42 -12.81 -19.03
CA ASP A 169 -1.50 -11.84 -18.98
C ASP A 169 -2.62 -12.37 -18.09
N HIS A 170 -3.05 -11.57 -17.13
CA HIS A 170 -4.09 -11.95 -16.18
C HIS A 170 -4.87 -10.73 -15.73
N PHE A 171 -6.04 -10.95 -15.14
CA PHE A 171 -6.76 -9.92 -14.43
C PHE A 171 -6.31 -9.89 -12.97
N ALA A 172 -6.26 -8.70 -12.39
CA ALA A 172 -5.99 -8.50 -10.99
C ALA A 172 -7.12 -7.66 -10.37
N ARG A 173 -7.52 -8.04 -9.16
CA ARG A 173 -8.41 -7.23 -8.32
C ARG A 173 -7.82 -7.15 -6.93
N PHE A 174 -7.64 -5.93 -6.44
CA PHE A 174 -7.26 -5.67 -5.06
C PHE A 174 -8.53 -5.37 -4.28
N LEU A 175 -8.93 -6.21 -3.32
CA LEU A 175 -10.24 -6.03 -2.68
C LEU A 175 -10.37 -4.71 -1.92
N TRP A 176 -9.27 -4.15 -1.41
CA TRP A 176 -9.26 -2.84 -0.76
C TRP A 176 -9.45 -1.63 -1.71
N ASP A 177 -9.44 -1.88 -3.03
CA ASP A 177 -9.75 -0.89 -4.08
C ASP A 177 -11.06 -1.26 -4.80
N GLY A 178 -11.17 -2.52 -5.26
CA GLY A 178 -12.38 -3.10 -5.86
C GLY A 178 -12.37 -3.16 -7.39
N ARG A 179 -11.57 -2.30 -8.04
CA ARG A 179 -11.50 -2.23 -9.50
C ARG A 179 -10.80 -3.44 -10.10
N VAL A 180 -11.11 -3.72 -11.37
CA VAL A 180 -10.43 -4.76 -12.16
C VAL A 180 -9.34 -4.13 -13.01
N PHE A 181 -8.14 -4.68 -12.89
CA PHE A 181 -6.99 -4.32 -13.68
C PHE A 181 -6.64 -5.44 -14.66
N LEU A 182 -6.36 -5.09 -15.90
CA LEU A 182 -5.72 -6.01 -16.84
C LEU A 182 -4.21 -5.87 -16.72
N ILE A 183 -3.55 -6.97 -16.34
CA ILE A 183 -2.11 -7.08 -16.21
C ILE A 183 -1.59 -7.72 -17.48
N ASN A 184 -1.01 -6.93 -18.38
CA ASN A 184 -0.45 -7.43 -19.63
C ASN A 184 0.86 -6.73 -20.00
N SER A 185 1.60 -7.30 -20.94
CA SER A 185 2.91 -6.76 -21.34
C SER A 185 2.84 -5.61 -22.35
N GLY A 186 1.65 -5.17 -22.81
CA GLY A 186 1.53 -4.13 -23.84
C GLY A 186 0.11 -3.82 -24.34
N ALA A 187 0.03 -3.04 -25.42
CA ALA A 187 -1.23 -2.65 -26.08
C ALA A 187 -2.26 -1.87 -25.25
N SER A 188 -1.85 -1.19 -24.17
CA SER A 188 -2.75 -0.44 -23.27
C SER A 188 -3.59 0.62 -23.98
N ARG A 189 -3.00 1.34 -24.95
CA ARG A 189 -3.70 2.36 -25.77
C ARG A 189 -4.77 1.73 -26.67
N GLN A 190 -4.44 0.60 -27.30
CA GLN A 190 -5.37 -0.14 -28.16
C GLN A 190 -6.50 -0.76 -27.35
N PHE A 191 -6.20 -1.29 -26.16
CA PHE A 191 -7.21 -1.80 -25.23
C PHE A 191 -8.19 -0.70 -24.83
N ALA A 192 -7.66 0.46 -24.41
CA ALA A 192 -8.46 1.63 -24.05
C ALA A 192 -9.33 2.11 -25.24
N ALA A 193 -8.77 2.17 -26.45
CA ALA A 193 -9.52 2.51 -27.66
C ALA A 193 -10.62 1.48 -27.96
N ALA A 194 -10.32 0.18 -27.88
CA ALA A 194 -11.30 -0.88 -28.11
C ALA A 194 -12.45 -0.80 -27.12
N ARG A 195 -12.13 -0.56 -25.84
CA ARG A 195 -13.12 -0.33 -24.78
C ARG A 195 -14.01 0.87 -25.13
N LEU A 196 -13.43 2.02 -25.47
CA LEU A 196 -14.22 3.22 -25.81
C LEU A 196 -15.12 3.01 -27.04
N VAL A 197 -14.59 2.39 -28.11
CA VAL A 197 -15.35 2.10 -29.33
C VAL A 197 -16.50 1.13 -29.04
N ALA A 198 -16.24 0.04 -28.29
CA ALA A 198 -17.26 -0.92 -27.89
C ALA A 198 -18.38 -0.26 -27.07
N ALA A 199 -18.03 0.63 -26.14
CA ALA A 199 -18.99 1.40 -25.35
C ALA A 199 -19.89 2.27 -26.23
N ARG A 200 -19.30 3.01 -27.18
CA ARG A 200 -20.05 3.88 -28.10
C ARG A 200 -20.94 3.12 -29.06
N LEU A 201 -20.55 1.91 -29.44
CA LEU A 201 -21.37 1.02 -30.28
C LEU A 201 -22.45 0.26 -29.49
N GLY A 202 -22.44 0.33 -28.15
CA GLY A 202 -23.29 -0.51 -27.30
C GLY A 202 -22.96 -2.01 -27.42
N GLN A 203 -21.78 -2.36 -27.93
CA GLN A 203 -21.41 -3.74 -28.21
C GLN A 203 -20.68 -4.36 -27.01
N LYS A 204 -21.18 -5.49 -26.51
CA LYS A 204 -20.49 -6.30 -25.51
C LYS A 204 -19.31 -7.05 -26.12
N VAL A 205 -18.18 -7.05 -25.43
CA VAL A 205 -16.94 -7.72 -25.83
C VAL A 205 -16.48 -8.61 -24.68
N PRO A 206 -16.80 -9.91 -24.72
CA PRO A 206 -16.42 -10.83 -23.65
C PRO A 206 -14.92 -11.10 -23.67
N LEU A 207 -14.30 -10.92 -22.51
CA LEU A 207 -12.95 -11.32 -22.17
C LEU A 207 -13.00 -12.55 -21.26
N CYS A 208 -11.96 -13.37 -21.33
CA CYS A 208 -11.80 -14.57 -20.51
C CYS A 208 -10.31 -14.70 -20.16
N GLY A 209 -10.00 -15.03 -18.91
CA GLY A 209 -8.63 -15.23 -18.42
C GLY A 209 -8.58 -15.55 -16.93
N GLU A 210 -7.37 -15.75 -16.39
CA GLU A 210 -7.20 -15.91 -14.93
C GLU A 210 -7.48 -14.58 -14.22
N LEU A 211 -8.30 -14.60 -13.17
CA LEU A 211 -8.44 -13.48 -12.23
C LEU A 211 -7.70 -13.79 -10.93
N ARG A 212 -6.77 -12.92 -10.55
CA ARG A 212 -6.11 -12.91 -9.25
C ARG A 212 -6.79 -11.92 -8.32
N VAL A 213 -7.35 -12.42 -7.23
CA VAL A 213 -8.01 -11.62 -6.21
C VAL A 213 -7.10 -11.53 -5.00
N TYR A 214 -6.60 -10.33 -4.73
CA TYR A 214 -5.72 -10.04 -3.62
C TYR A 214 -6.51 -9.48 -2.43
N SER A 215 -6.22 -9.98 -1.23
CA SER A 215 -6.88 -9.56 0.00
C SER A 215 -5.89 -9.33 1.14
N ILE A 216 -6.32 -8.53 2.12
CA ILE A 216 -5.65 -8.38 3.41
C ILE A 216 -6.35 -9.31 4.41
N GLU A 217 -5.59 -10.08 5.17
CA GLU A 217 -6.12 -10.98 6.19
C GLU A 217 -6.62 -10.21 7.42
N PRO A 218 -7.94 -10.18 7.71
CA PRO A 218 -8.47 -9.43 8.85
C PRO A 218 -7.86 -9.82 10.21
N PRO A 219 -7.63 -11.11 10.52
CA PRO A 219 -6.96 -11.50 11.76
C PRO A 219 -5.56 -10.92 11.90
N ALA A 220 -4.80 -10.79 10.80
CA ALA A 220 -3.46 -10.23 10.82
C ALA A 220 -3.48 -8.76 11.25
N VAL A 221 -4.38 -7.95 10.67
CA VAL A 221 -4.55 -6.54 11.04
C VAL A 221 -5.01 -6.40 12.48
N ASN A 222 -5.99 -7.20 12.91
CA ASN A 222 -6.53 -7.14 14.28
C ASN A 222 -5.44 -7.44 15.32
N ASN A 223 -4.62 -8.48 15.09
CA ASN A 223 -3.53 -8.83 15.98
C ASN A 223 -2.43 -7.75 15.97
N LEU A 224 -2.03 -7.23 14.80
CA LEU A 224 -1.05 -6.13 14.72
C LEU A 224 -1.54 -4.90 15.48
N ARG A 225 -2.81 -4.53 15.34
CA ARG A 225 -3.40 -3.40 16.07
C ARG A 225 -3.58 -3.65 17.56
N ARG A 226 -3.79 -4.90 17.97
CA ARG A 226 -3.85 -5.30 19.38
C ARG A 226 -2.48 -5.16 20.06
N ASP A 227 -1.41 -5.48 19.34
CA ASP A 227 -0.07 -5.55 19.94
C ASP A 227 0.75 -4.27 19.73
N PHE A 228 0.41 -3.46 18.71
CA PHE A 228 1.18 -2.28 18.32
C PHE A 228 0.31 -1.05 18.04
N GLU A 229 0.88 0.13 18.30
CA GLU A 229 0.54 1.37 17.61
C GLU A 229 1.40 1.49 16.34
N LEU A 230 0.80 1.89 15.23
CA LEU A 230 1.45 1.89 13.91
C LEU A 230 1.44 3.29 13.29
N PHE A 231 2.61 3.84 13.00
CA PHE A 231 2.74 5.16 12.39
C PHE A 231 3.61 5.11 11.15
N ALA A 232 3.23 5.87 10.11
CA ALA A 232 4.06 6.03 8.92
C ALA A 232 5.01 7.21 9.09
N VAL A 233 6.28 7.00 8.72
CA VAL A 233 7.33 8.02 8.72
C VAL A 233 8.03 8.01 7.37
N SER A 234 8.25 9.19 6.79
CA SER A 234 9.00 9.37 5.55
C SER A 234 10.46 8.97 5.74
N CYS A 235 10.98 8.29 4.74
CA CYS A 235 12.38 7.95 4.60
C CYS A 235 13.04 8.71 3.44
N ARG A 236 12.38 9.73 2.86
CA ARG A 236 12.91 10.52 1.73
C ARG A 236 14.12 11.35 2.13
N ASP A 237 14.05 12.06 3.27
CA ASP A 237 15.18 12.75 3.86
C ASP A 237 15.94 11.77 4.77
N VAL A 238 17.05 11.24 4.26
CA VAL A 238 17.87 10.24 4.96
C VAL A 238 18.40 10.78 6.28
N VAL A 239 18.80 12.06 6.34
CA VAL A 239 19.36 12.67 7.56
C VAL A 239 18.29 12.79 8.64
N ALA A 240 17.09 13.27 8.26
CA ALA A 240 15.98 13.37 9.19
C ALA A 240 15.53 11.98 9.68
N ASN A 241 15.46 10.99 8.80
CA ASN A 241 15.09 9.62 9.15
C ASN A 241 16.11 8.98 10.12
N VAL A 242 17.42 9.13 9.87
CA VAL A 242 18.46 8.65 10.79
C VAL A 242 18.32 9.31 12.15
N ARG A 243 18.14 10.64 12.21
CA ARG A 243 17.96 11.39 13.47
C ARG A 243 16.69 10.98 14.20
N PHE A 244 15.61 10.66 13.48
CA PHE A 244 14.39 10.14 14.07
C PHE A 244 14.65 8.82 14.81
N HIS A 245 15.32 7.88 14.15
CA HIS A 245 15.71 6.62 14.80
C HIS A 245 16.71 6.84 15.95
N GLU A 246 17.64 7.79 15.84
CA GLU A 246 18.53 8.17 16.94
C GLU A 246 17.77 8.72 18.15
N ALA A 247 16.74 9.54 17.93
CA ALA A 247 15.90 10.06 19.00
C ALA A 247 15.15 8.94 19.74
N LEU A 248 14.61 7.96 19.00
CA LEU A 248 13.99 6.76 19.58
C LEU A 248 15.01 5.95 20.40
N ARG A 249 16.21 5.74 19.83
CA ARG A 249 17.29 4.98 20.50
C ARG A 249 17.85 5.69 21.72
N GLY A 250 18.09 7.00 21.66
CA GLY A 250 18.57 7.82 22.77
C GLY A 250 17.58 7.84 23.95
N SER A 251 16.28 7.76 23.63
CA SER A 251 15.20 7.63 24.62
C SER A 251 14.93 6.17 25.04
N ARG A 252 15.70 5.20 24.49
CA ARG A 252 15.53 3.75 24.70
C ARG A 252 14.09 3.28 24.53
N ILE A 253 13.40 3.81 23.51
CA ILE A 253 12.02 3.43 23.17
C ILE A 253 12.07 2.12 22.38
N PRO A 254 11.36 1.07 22.80
CA PRO A 254 11.23 -0.12 21.98
C PRO A 254 10.39 0.14 20.73
N TYR A 255 10.86 -0.34 19.57
CA TYR A 255 10.09 -0.29 18.33
C TYR A 255 10.58 -1.34 17.35
N LEU A 256 9.76 -1.64 16.35
CA LEU A 256 10.15 -2.32 15.12
C LEU A 256 9.90 -1.38 13.94
N SER A 257 10.57 -1.60 12.81
CA SER A 257 10.22 -0.89 11.59
C SER A 257 10.22 -1.77 10.35
N LYS A 258 9.42 -1.37 9.37
CA LYS A 258 9.33 -2.00 8.06
C LYS A 258 8.92 -0.99 7.01
N ARG A 259 9.50 -1.07 5.82
CA ARG A 259 9.05 -0.27 4.67
C ARG A 259 7.57 -0.51 4.38
N MET A 260 6.88 0.56 3.99
CA MET A 260 5.54 0.49 3.43
C MET A 260 5.58 -0.33 2.12
N PRO A 261 4.49 -1.02 1.75
CA PRO A 261 4.45 -1.77 0.50
C PRO A 261 4.63 -0.85 -0.70
N ALA A 262 5.19 -1.39 -1.79
CA ALA A 262 5.28 -0.67 -3.06
C ALA A 262 3.89 -0.16 -3.50
N PRO A 263 3.79 1.03 -4.11
CA PRO A 263 4.88 1.94 -4.50
C PRO A 263 5.40 2.85 -3.36
N GLY A 264 4.78 2.85 -2.18
CA GLY A 264 5.10 3.76 -1.07
C GLY A 264 6.36 3.42 -0.27
N THR A 265 7.37 2.79 -0.87
CA THR A 265 8.60 2.34 -0.17
C THR A 265 9.48 3.49 0.35
N ASP A 266 9.16 4.72 -0.03
CA ASP A 266 9.73 5.96 0.47
C ASP A 266 9.27 6.30 1.90
N ALA A 267 8.37 5.51 2.47
CA ALA A 267 7.97 5.56 3.86
C ALA A 267 8.22 4.21 4.57
N GLU A 268 8.29 4.24 5.89
CA GLU A 268 8.28 3.07 6.74
C GLU A 268 7.20 3.17 7.82
N VAL A 269 6.74 2.00 8.26
CA VAL A 269 5.85 1.84 9.39
C VAL A 269 6.69 1.57 10.62
N ILE A 270 6.51 2.40 11.64
CA ILE A 270 7.05 2.22 12.98
C ILE A 270 6.00 1.49 13.82
N PHE A 271 6.40 0.35 14.37
CA PHE A 271 5.58 -0.48 15.24
C PHE A 271 6.01 -0.21 16.68
N LEU A 272 5.11 0.39 17.46
CA LEU A 272 5.34 0.73 18.87
C LEU A 272 4.56 -0.26 19.75
N PRO A 273 5.25 -1.17 20.47
CA PRO A 273 4.59 -2.17 21.31
C PRO A 273 3.66 -1.52 22.35
N ARG A 274 2.39 -1.93 22.39
CA ARG A 274 1.42 -1.39 23.35
C ARG A 274 1.70 -1.75 24.79
N ALA A 275 2.37 -2.89 25.01
CA ALA A 275 2.78 -3.36 26.33
C ALA A 275 3.92 -2.50 26.94
N ASP A 276 4.58 -1.65 26.17
CA ASP A 276 5.68 -0.81 26.65
C ASP A 276 5.26 0.66 26.84
N ARG A 277 5.48 1.17 28.06
CA ARG A 277 5.08 2.53 28.44
C ARG A 277 5.79 3.62 27.64
N ARG A 278 7.07 3.43 27.26
CA ARG A 278 7.84 4.40 26.48
C ARG A 278 7.39 4.41 25.04
N SER A 279 7.10 3.24 24.47
CA SER A 279 6.49 3.11 23.15
C SER A 279 5.13 3.80 23.10
N MET A 280 4.29 3.64 24.13
CA MET A 280 3.00 4.34 24.22
C MET A 280 3.14 5.86 24.40
N ALA A 281 4.13 6.33 25.15
CA ALA A 281 4.43 7.76 25.23
C ALA A 281 4.87 8.32 23.86
N ALA A 282 5.75 7.61 23.15
CA ALA A 282 6.15 8.00 21.79
C ALA A 282 4.98 7.98 20.80
N ALA A 283 4.08 7.01 20.91
CA ALA A 283 2.86 6.95 20.11
C ALA A 283 1.94 8.16 20.35
N ALA A 284 1.83 8.62 21.60
CA ALA A 284 1.08 9.83 21.94
C ALA A 284 1.70 11.07 21.30
N GLU A 285 3.03 11.21 21.33
CA GLU A 285 3.73 12.33 20.68
C GLU A 285 3.59 12.31 19.15
N LEU A 286 3.77 11.15 18.50
CA LEU A 286 3.59 11.01 17.05
C LEU A 286 2.16 11.39 16.63
N ARG A 287 1.16 10.95 17.39
CA ARG A 287 -0.24 11.30 17.16
C ARG A 287 -0.50 12.79 17.35
N ALA A 288 0.03 13.38 18.41
CA ALA A 288 -0.09 14.82 18.67
C ALA A 288 0.60 15.66 17.59
N ALA A 289 1.72 15.16 17.04
CA ALA A 289 2.43 15.75 15.92
C ALA A 289 1.81 15.43 14.55
N GLY A 290 0.64 14.79 14.49
CA GLY A 290 -0.11 14.55 13.26
C GLY A 290 0.48 13.49 12.33
N TYR A 291 1.33 12.59 12.83
CA TYR A 291 1.87 11.50 12.00
C TYR A 291 0.74 10.51 11.63
N PRO A 292 0.72 10.02 10.38
CA PRO A 292 -0.35 9.15 9.92
C PRO A 292 -0.43 7.82 10.69
N ASP A 293 -1.63 7.49 11.14
CA ASP A 293 -1.94 6.25 11.84
C ASP A 293 -2.22 5.13 10.82
N VAL A 294 -1.25 4.23 10.66
CA VAL A 294 -1.35 3.10 9.73
C VAL A 294 -2.37 2.09 10.23
N GLY A 295 -2.57 1.96 11.54
CA GLY A 295 -3.59 1.07 12.10
C GLY A 295 -5.00 1.49 11.67
N LYS A 296 -5.28 2.80 11.68
CA LYS A 296 -6.54 3.35 11.14
C LYS A 296 -6.66 3.12 9.64
N LEU A 297 -5.59 3.37 8.87
CA LEU A 297 -5.59 3.09 7.43
C LEU A 297 -5.95 1.63 7.15
N LEU A 298 -5.27 0.68 7.80
CA LEU A 298 -5.52 -0.76 7.60
C LEU A 298 -6.98 -1.13 7.93
N SER A 299 -7.55 -0.51 8.96
CA SER A 299 -8.97 -0.73 9.32
C SER A 299 -9.92 -0.22 8.25
N ALA A 300 -9.63 0.95 7.67
CA ALA A 300 -10.40 1.50 6.56
C ALA A 300 -10.28 0.63 5.30
N LEU A 301 -9.09 0.08 5.03
CA LEU A 301 -8.88 -0.85 3.92
C LEU A 301 -9.67 -2.15 4.10
N LEU A 302 -9.71 -2.70 5.33
CA LEU A 302 -10.54 -3.87 5.62
C LEU A 302 -12.03 -3.61 5.42
N LEU A 303 -12.52 -2.43 5.83
CA LEU A 303 -13.91 -2.05 5.60
C LEU A 303 -14.23 -1.97 4.11
N ARG A 304 -13.38 -1.32 3.32
CA ARG A 304 -13.51 -1.25 1.85
C ARG A 304 -13.48 -2.64 1.22
N GLN A 305 -12.54 -3.49 1.65
CA GLN A 305 -12.45 -4.88 1.23
C GLN A 305 -13.74 -5.66 1.52
N HIS A 306 -14.31 -5.50 2.71
CA HIS A 306 -15.57 -6.15 3.05
C HIS A 306 -16.71 -5.68 2.14
N MET A 307 -16.86 -4.37 1.95
CA MET A 307 -17.88 -3.80 1.05
C MET A 307 -17.72 -4.32 -0.39
N ASN A 308 -16.50 -4.35 -0.90
CA ASN A 308 -16.21 -4.86 -2.24
C ASN A 308 -16.46 -6.36 -2.34
N SER A 309 -16.13 -7.14 -1.30
CA SER A 309 -16.42 -8.58 -1.27
C SER A 309 -17.93 -8.86 -1.30
N VAL A 310 -18.73 -8.09 -0.54
CA VAL A 310 -20.20 -8.21 -0.53
C VAL A 310 -20.79 -7.85 -1.90
N ARG A 311 -20.35 -6.76 -2.52
CA ARG A 311 -20.78 -6.38 -3.89
C ARG A 311 -20.51 -7.49 -4.90
N LEU A 312 -19.40 -8.19 -4.75
CA LEU A 312 -19.05 -9.31 -5.63
C LEU A 312 -19.89 -10.56 -5.35
N GLY A 313 -20.20 -10.85 -4.09
CA GLY A 313 -21.11 -11.94 -3.71
C GLY A 313 -22.57 -11.70 -4.05
N GLN A 314 -22.98 -10.44 -4.24
CA GLN A 314 -24.33 -10.05 -4.67
C GLN A 314 -24.48 -9.88 -6.21
N GLY A 315 -23.40 -10.06 -7.00
CA GLY A 315 -23.43 -10.04 -8.47
C GLY A 315 -23.35 -11.45 -9.09
N PRO A 316 -23.64 -11.59 -10.39
CA PRO A 316 -24.76 -12.35 -10.98
C PRO A 316 -24.79 -13.86 -10.62
N GLN A 317 -24.89 -14.20 -9.34
CA GLN A 317 -25.48 -15.48 -8.89
C GLN A 317 -26.93 -15.31 -8.42
N ALA A 318 -27.45 -14.07 -8.40
CA ALA A 318 -28.84 -13.75 -8.04
C ALA A 318 -29.81 -13.69 -9.24
N GLU A 319 -29.34 -13.90 -10.48
CA GLU A 319 -30.20 -13.97 -11.69
C GLU A 319 -30.38 -15.41 -12.21
N ALA A 320 -30.04 -16.42 -11.41
CA ALA A 320 -30.22 -17.84 -11.74
C ALA A 320 -31.01 -18.61 -10.66
N ALA A 321 -32.01 -17.97 -10.06
CA ALA A 321 -33.05 -18.61 -9.26
C ALA A 321 -34.43 -18.13 -9.73
#